data_AF-E0UDV1-F1
#
_entry.id   AF-E0UDV1-F1
#
_cell.length_a   1.000
_cell.length_b   1.000
_cell.length_c   1.000
_cell.angle_alpha   90.00
_cell.angle_beta   90.00
_cell.angle_gamma   90.00
#
_symmetry.space_group_name_H-M   'P 1'
#
loop_
_entity.id
_entity.type
_entity.pdbx_description
1 polymer ?
#
loop_
_entity_poly.entity_id
_entity_poly.type
_entity_poly.pdbx_seq_one_letter_code
_entity_poly.pdbx_strand_id
1 'polypeptide(L)'
;MLVLKASVKRLLPVLVLSGGLIASLPLFTWAGGNPGLTVFSGVDRKDILDYFLQFGGNPEEMDRYKLYIPAKRLPQGASAIFISYPDYFDGNFDTKKVEIRVKGKPLPLKEVYWDKESRFLEITLDQPLAPNTKAEVVLSNVTNPRTGTYYLICDVMASGDIPVRLYVGTWIVSIER
;
A
#
# COMPACT_ATOMS: atom_id res chain seq x y z
N MET A 1 -73.86 3.34 -15.08
CA MET A 1 -73.89 4.58 -14.28
C MET A 1 -73.43 4.23 -12.87
N LEU A 2 -72.16 4.48 -12.54
CA LEU A 2 -71.69 4.53 -11.16
C LEU A 2 -70.46 5.44 -11.09
N VAL A 3 -70.60 6.51 -10.34
CA VAL A 3 -69.68 7.65 -10.26
C VAL A 3 -68.54 7.32 -9.29
N LEU A 4 -67.29 7.39 -9.77
CA LEU A 4 -66.10 7.36 -8.92
C LEU A 4 -66.06 8.63 -8.05
N LYS A 5 -66.14 8.45 -6.74
CA LYS A 5 -65.77 9.48 -5.75
C LYS A 5 -64.95 8.81 -4.65
N ALA A 6 -63.65 8.64 -4.90
CA ALA A 6 -62.70 8.27 -3.87
C ALA A 6 -61.93 9.52 -3.43
N SER A 7 -62.10 9.85 -2.15
CA SER A 7 -61.61 11.05 -1.47
C SER A 7 -60.08 11.09 -1.40
N VAL A 8 -59.48 12.15 -1.94
CA VAL A 8 -58.03 12.45 -1.98
C VAL A 8 -57.42 12.70 -0.57
N LYS A 9 -58.17 12.48 0.51
CA LYS A 9 -57.72 12.71 1.89
C LYS A 9 -57.22 11.46 2.64
N ARG A 10 -57.12 10.30 1.98
CA ARG A 10 -56.63 9.05 2.61
C ARG A 10 -55.33 8.48 2.03
N LEU A 11 -54.70 9.17 1.08
CA LEU A 11 -53.45 8.70 0.44
C LEU A 11 -52.18 9.36 0.98
N LEU A 12 -52.26 10.23 1.98
CA LEU A 12 -51.07 10.84 2.58
C LEU A 12 -50.29 9.99 3.61
N PRO A 13 -50.83 8.97 4.34
CA PRO A 13 -50.02 8.26 5.32
C PRO A 13 -49.14 7.14 4.72
N VAL A 14 -49.41 6.69 3.50
CA VAL A 14 -48.75 5.50 2.92
C VAL A 14 -47.42 5.85 2.23
N LEU A 15 -47.19 7.11 1.84
CA LEU A 15 -45.96 7.48 1.14
C LEU A 15 -44.75 7.72 2.07
N VAL A 16 -44.95 7.81 3.39
CA VAL A 16 -43.87 8.09 4.36
C VAL A 16 -43.17 6.81 4.83
N LEU A 17 -43.81 5.63 4.72
CA LEU A 17 -43.25 4.37 5.22
C LEU A 17 -42.39 3.60 4.20
N SER A 18 -42.31 4.04 2.95
CA SER A 18 -41.53 3.36 1.89
C SER A 18 -40.21 4.07 1.53
N GLY A 19 -39.86 5.16 2.20
CA GLY A 19 -38.63 5.94 1.92
C GLY A 19 -37.42 5.61 2.82
N GLY A 20 -37.60 4.78 3.86
CA GLY A 20 -36.62 4.63 4.94
C GLY A 20 -35.57 3.52 4.79
N LEU A 21 -35.55 2.76 3.68
CA LEU A 21 -34.74 1.53 3.59
C LEU A 21 -33.46 1.63 2.74
N ILE A 22 -33.03 2.81 2.30
CA ILE A 22 -31.83 2.97 1.44
C ILE A 22 -30.63 3.61 2.17
N ALA A 23 -30.78 4.08 3.41
CA ALA A 23 -29.74 4.85 4.10
C ALA A 23 -28.78 4.03 5.00
N SER A 24 -28.66 2.71 4.80
CA SER A 24 -27.75 1.86 5.60
C SER A 24 -26.66 1.19 4.76
N LEU A 25 -26.18 1.84 3.70
CA LEU A 25 -24.88 1.48 3.17
C LEU A 25 -23.84 2.00 4.17
N PRO A 26 -23.07 1.13 4.85
CA PRO A 26 -21.94 1.59 5.63
C PRO A 26 -21.03 2.33 4.65
N LEU A 27 -20.87 3.63 4.86
CA LEU A 27 -19.80 4.37 4.23
C LEU A 27 -18.52 3.75 4.77
N PHE A 28 -17.88 2.88 3.97
CA PHE A 28 -16.52 2.44 4.22
C PHE A 28 -15.67 3.71 4.27
N THR A 29 -15.41 4.21 5.47
CA THR A 29 -14.49 5.33 5.67
C THR A 29 -13.08 4.76 5.58
N TRP A 30 -12.30 5.29 4.64
CA TRP A 30 -10.91 4.90 4.43
C TRP A 30 -10.05 5.61 5.48
N ALA A 31 -10.17 5.20 6.74
CA ALA A 31 -9.42 5.75 7.86
C ALA A 31 -8.66 4.60 8.54
N GLY A 32 -7.45 4.30 8.08
CA GLY A 32 -6.62 3.25 8.70
C GLY A 32 -5.32 2.92 7.98
N GLY A 33 -5.12 3.34 6.72
CA GLY A 33 -3.98 2.89 5.92
C GLY A 33 -2.70 3.75 5.97
N ASN A 34 -2.70 4.89 6.66
CA ASN A 34 -1.67 5.92 6.51
C ASN A 34 -0.58 5.81 7.59
N PRO A 35 0.66 6.25 7.29
CA PRO A 35 1.72 6.36 8.27
C PRO A 35 1.24 7.21 9.45
N GLY A 36 1.22 6.64 10.66
CA GLY A 36 1.01 7.40 11.87
C GLY A 36 2.12 8.45 12.07
N LEU A 37 1.85 9.49 12.87
CA LEU A 37 2.87 10.49 13.19
C LEU A 37 3.99 9.84 14.00
N THR A 38 5.09 9.49 13.33
CA THR A 38 6.25 8.87 13.99
C THR A 38 7.18 9.95 14.53
N VAL A 39 7.10 10.22 15.84
CA VAL A 39 7.88 11.30 16.49
C VAL A 39 9.29 10.83 16.88
N PHE A 40 9.44 9.56 17.28
CA PHE A 40 10.70 8.95 17.70
C PHE A 40 10.85 7.55 17.07
N SER A 41 11.58 7.44 15.96
CA SER A 41 11.81 6.19 15.21
C SER A 41 13.23 5.64 15.27
N GLY A 42 14.20 6.44 15.72
CA GLY A 42 15.62 6.14 15.52
C GLY A 42 16.10 6.22 14.06
N VAL A 43 15.21 6.59 13.12
CA VAL A 43 15.54 6.89 11.71
C VAL A 43 15.44 8.39 11.51
N ASP A 44 16.45 8.98 10.86
CA ASP A 44 16.43 10.40 10.50
C ASP A 44 15.16 10.72 9.68
N ARG A 45 14.43 11.78 10.05
CA ARG A 45 13.16 12.15 9.40
C ARG A 45 13.25 12.28 7.88
N LYS A 46 14.41 12.71 7.37
CA LYS A 46 14.64 12.84 5.93
C LYS A 46 14.53 11.47 5.23
N ASP A 47 14.99 10.40 5.89
CA ASP A 47 15.13 9.04 5.36
C ASP A 47 13.89 8.17 5.57
N ILE A 48 12.88 8.69 6.27
CA ILE A 48 11.56 8.04 6.38
C ILE A 48 10.85 8.14 5.03
N LEU A 49 10.39 6.99 4.53
CA LEU A 49 9.64 6.88 3.29
C LEU A 49 8.14 6.70 3.59
N ASP A 50 7.31 7.29 2.73
CA ASP A 50 5.85 7.18 2.84
C ASP A 50 5.36 5.80 2.36
N TYR A 51 4.28 5.31 2.98
CA TYR A 51 3.59 4.09 2.56
C TYR A 51 2.07 4.23 2.68
N PHE A 52 1.33 3.28 2.13
CA PHE A 52 -0.12 3.16 2.29
C PHE A 52 -0.55 1.69 2.34
N LEU A 53 -1.36 1.33 3.34
CA LEU A 53 -1.97 0.01 3.49
C LEU A 53 -3.41 0.08 3.00
N GLN A 54 -3.74 -0.66 1.93
CA GLN A 54 -5.04 -0.52 1.28
C GLN A 54 -6.21 -1.00 2.14
N PHE A 55 -5.99 -2.01 2.98
CA PHE A 55 -7.02 -2.64 3.80
C PHE A 55 -6.84 -2.35 5.29
N GLY A 56 -6.03 -1.34 5.63
CA GLY A 56 -5.94 -0.77 6.97
C GLY A 56 -4.88 -1.39 7.89
N GLY A 57 -4.11 -2.37 7.44
CA GLY A 57 -3.01 -2.92 8.24
C GLY A 57 -3.47 -3.81 9.40
N ASN A 58 -4.61 -4.51 9.27
CA ASN A 58 -5.08 -5.42 10.30
C ASN A 58 -4.08 -6.58 10.53
N PRO A 59 -3.70 -6.89 11.78
CA PRO A 59 -2.77 -7.98 12.07
C PRO A 59 -3.24 -9.33 11.51
N GLU A 60 -2.32 -10.12 10.98
CA GLU A 60 -2.56 -11.48 10.47
C GLU A 60 -3.59 -11.59 9.31
N GLU A 61 -4.07 -10.46 8.78
CA GLU A 61 -4.95 -10.40 7.61
C GLU A 61 -4.19 -10.10 6.32
N MET A 62 -4.82 -10.34 5.17
CA MET A 62 -4.22 -9.98 3.89
C MET A 62 -4.39 -8.50 3.59
N ASP A 63 -3.33 -7.87 3.10
CA ASP A 63 -3.33 -6.47 2.69
C ASP A 63 -2.61 -6.25 1.36
N ARG A 64 -2.71 -5.03 0.83
CA ARG A 64 -1.90 -4.51 -0.27
C ARG A 64 -1.11 -3.31 0.22
N TYR A 65 0.22 -3.45 0.22
CA TYR A 65 1.12 -2.38 0.58
C TYR A 65 1.47 -1.57 -0.67
N LYS A 66 1.41 -0.25 -0.57
CA LYS A 66 1.95 0.69 -1.54
C LYS A 66 3.07 1.45 -0.88
N LEU A 67 4.30 1.14 -1.26
CA LEU A 67 5.51 1.69 -0.66
C LEU A 67 6.10 2.73 -1.62
N TYR A 68 6.21 3.98 -1.20
CA TYR A 68 6.57 5.07 -2.09
C TYR A 68 8.06 5.40 -2.03
N ILE A 69 8.68 5.57 -3.20
CA ILE A 69 10.07 6.00 -3.36
C ILE A 69 10.07 7.38 -4.06
N PRO A 70 10.46 8.46 -3.36
CA PRO A 70 10.55 9.79 -3.96
C PRO A 70 11.61 9.87 -5.05
N ALA A 71 11.32 10.63 -6.12
CA ALA A 71 12.25 10.89 -7.24
C ALA A 71 13.66 11.30 -6.78
N LYS A 72 13.76 12.23 -5.82
CA LYS A 72 15.02 12.73 -5.27
C LYS A 72 15.92 11.66 -4.62
N ARG A 73 15.36 10.49 -4.31
CA ARG A 73 16.08 9.35 -3.71
C ARG A 73 16.67 8.40 -4.75
N LEU A 74 16.39 8.61 -6.04
CA LEU A 74 16.90 7.79 -7.14
C LEU A 74 17.71 8.64 -8.14
N PRO A 75 18.77 9.35 -7.72
CA PRO A 75 19.50 10.27 -8.59
C PRO A 75 20.21 9.57 -9.77
N GLN A 76 20.51 8.27 -9.64
CA GLN A 76 21.17 7.46 -10.68
C GLN A 76 20.22 6.44 -11.32
N GLY A 77 18.92 6.50 -11.00
CA GLY A 77 17.96 5.46 -11.37
C GLY A 77 18.11 4.20 -10.50
N ALA A 78 17.46 3.11 -10.92
CA ALA A 78 17.55 1.83 -10.23
C ALA A 78 17.30 0.64 -11.18
N SER A 79 18.16 -0.36 -11.15
CA SER A 79 17.98 -1.63 -11.89
C SER A 79 17.32 -2.73 -11.04
N ALA A 80 17.48 -2.66 -9.71
CA ALA A 80 16.81 -3.53 -8.75
C ALA A 80 16.46 -2.77 -7.47
N ILE A 81 15.42 -3.21 -6.78
CA ILE A 81 14.99 -2.68 -5.49
C ILE A 81 15.08 -3.82 -4.46
N PHE A 82 15.65 -3.53 -3.30
CA PHE A 82 15.77 -4.45 -2.18
C PHE A 82 14.96 -3.92 -1.01
N ILE A 83 14.19 -4.82 -0.39
CA ILE A 83 13.40 -4.53 0.80
C ILE A 83 13.85 -5.49 1.90
N SER A 84 14.64 -4.98 2.85
CA SER A 84 15.06 -5.75 4.02
C SER A 84 14.09 -5.50 5.18
N TYR A 85 13.82 -6.52 6.00
CA TYR A 85 12.85 -6.45 7.09
C TYR A 85 13.43 -7.02 8.40
N PRO A 86 12.90 -6.61 9.57
CA PRO A 86 13.43 -7.06 10.84
C PRO A 86 13.19 -8.56 11.07
N ASP A 87 13.99 -9.15 11.96
CA ASP A 87 13.91 -10.58 12.33
C ASP A 87 12.59 -10.99 12.99
N TYR A 88 11.88 -10.04 13.60
CA TYR A 88 10.55 -10.24 14.18
C TYR A 88 9.39 -10.01 13.20
N PHE A 89 9.65 -9.73 11.91
CA PHE A 89 8.59 -9.69 10.89
C PHE A 89 8.16 -11.12 10.55
N ASP A 90 6.94 -11.49 10.93
CA ASP A 90 6.34 -12.81 10.70
C ASP A 90 5.26 -12.81 9.60
N GLY A 91 5.18 -11.73 8.82
CA GLY A 91 4.30 -11.63 7.66
C GLY A 91 4.79 -12.45 6.47
N ASN A 92 3.95 -12.56 5.44
CA ASN A 92 4.29 -13.33 4.23
C ASN A 92 4.05 -12.53 2.94
N PHE A 93 5.07 -12.40 2.10
CA PHE A 93 4.97 -11.78 0.78
C PHE A 93 4.56 -12.79 -0.31
N ASP A 94 3.73 -12.36 -1.25
CA ASP A 94 3.44 -13.12 -2.47
C ASP A 94 4.26 -12.56 -3.64
N THR A 95 5.35 -13.25 -3.99
CA THR A 95 6.29 -12.83 -5.03
C THR A 95 5.66 -12.76 -6.43
N LYS A 96 4.53 -13.43 -6.66
CA LYS A 96 3.80 -13.40 -7.94
C LYS A 96 2.88 -12.19 -8.06
N LYS A 97 2.71 -11.43 -6.98
CA LYS A 97 1.78 -10.31 -6.85
C LYS A 97 2.49 -9.01 -6.48
N VAL A 98 3.74 -8.89 -6.91
CA VAL A 98 4.61 -7.71 -6.76
C VAL A 98 4.62 -6.90 -8.06
N GLU A 99 4.50 -5.58 -7.94
CA GLU A 99 4.61 -4.66 -9.07
C GLU A 99 5.48 -3.45 -8.70
N ILE A 100 6.21 -2.92 -9.68
CA ILE A 100 6.79 -1.57 -9.62
C ILE A 100 5.98 -0.67 -10.53
N ARG A 101 5.48 0.45 -10.00
CA ARG A 101 4.68 1.41 -10.74
C ARG A 101 5.37 2.76 -10.86
N VAL A 102 5.32 3.34 -12.05
CA VAL A 102 5.75 4.71 -12.33
C VAL A 102 4.57 5.46 -12.95
N LYS A 103 4.21 6.61 -12.36
CA LYS A 103 3.02 7.39 -12.75
C LYS A 103 1.75 6.52 -12.81
N GLY A 104 1.61 5.58 -11.88
CA GLY A 104 0.47 4.66 -11.76
C GLY A 104 0.45 3.49 -12.74
N LYS A 105 1.44 3.37 -13.64
CA LYS A 105 1.53 2.27 -14.61
C LYS A 105 2.54 1.22 -14.15
N PRO A 106 2.19 -0.08 -14.19
CA PRO A 106 3.14 -1.14 -13.86
C PRO A 106 4.24 -1.22 -14.92
N LEU A 107 5.45 -1.54 -14.46
CA LEU A 107 6.62 -1.82 -15.29
C LEU A 107 6.87 -3.33 -15.34
N PRO A 108 7.45 -3.84 -16.45
CA PRO A 108 7.87 -5.23 -16.53
C PRO A 108 8.99 -5.52 -15.53
N LEU A 109 8.85 -6.65 -14.82
CA LEU A 109 9.85 -7.17 -13.89
C LEU A 109 10.54 -8.35 -14.55
N LYS A 110 11.86 -8.43 -14.33
CA LYS A 110 12.65 -9.59 -14.74
C LYS A 110 12.49 -10.73 -13.74
N GLU A 111 12.60 -10.41 -12.46
CA GLU A 111 12.56 -11.40 -11.38
C GLU A 111 12.11 -10.76 -10.06
N VAL A 112 11.46 -11.56 -9.21
CA VAL A 112 11.16 -11.24 -7.82
C VAL A 112 11.65 -12.40 -6.97
N TYR A 113 12.69 -12.14 -6.18
CA TYR A 113 13.34 -13.14 -5.34
C TYR A 113 13.12 -12.80 -3.86
N TRP A 114 12.65 -13.76 -3.07
CA TRP A 114 12.42 -13.58 -1.64
C TRP A 114 13.26 -14.57 -0.85
N ASP A 115 14.24 -14.06 -0.13
CA ASP A 115 15.04 -14.83 0.82
C ASP A 115 14.51 -14.56 2.24
N LYS A 116 13.91 -15.61 2.83
CA LYS A 116 13.39 -15.57 4.20
C LYS A 116 14.49 -15.66 5.25
N GLU A 117 15.58 -16.36 4.94
CA GLU A 117 16.69 -16.57 5.88
C GLU A 117 17.51 -15.28 6.01
N SER A 118 17.84 -14.67 4.87
CA SER A 118 18.56 -13.39 4.81
C SER A 118 17.65 -12.18 4.99
N ARG A 119 16.33 -12.38 5.10
CA ARG A 119 15.29 -11.37 5.36
C ARG A 119 15.24 -10.21 4.38
N PHE A 120 15.27 -10.51 3.09
CA PHE A 120 15.10 -9.49 2.06
C PHE A 120 14.26 -9.97 0.86
N LEU A 121 13.56 -9.03 0.25
CA LEU A 121 12.88 -9.17 -1.03
C LEU A 121 13.64 -8.36 -2.08
N GLU A 122 14.09 -9.01 -3.14
CA GLU A 122 14.72 -8.38 -4.30
C GLU A 122 13.75 -8.35 -5.48
N ILE A 123 13.62 -7.17 -6.10
CA ILE A 123 12.74 -6.91 -7.23
C ILE A 123 13.60 -6.35 -8.36
N THR A 124 13.87 -7.19 -9.35
CA THR A 124 14.72 -6.83 -10.49
C THR A 124 13.86 -6.37 -11.65
N LEU A 125 14.12 -5.17 -12.16
CA LEU A 125 13.37 -4.62 -13.28
C LEU A 125 13.91 -5.17 -14.61
N ASP A 126 13.02 -5.34 -15.59
CA ASP A 126 13.44 -5.70 -16.96
C ASP A 126 14.19 -4.54 -17.62
N GLN A 127 13.71 -3.31 -17.40
CA GLN A 127 14.39 -2.07 -17.79
C GLN A 127 14.64 -1.21 -16.56
N PRO A 128 15.86 -0.67 -16.37
CA PRO A 128 16.16 0.19 -15.25
C PRO A 128 15.27 1.44 -15.21
N LEU A 129 14.93 1.88 -13.99
CA LEU A 129 14.30 3.16 -13.77
C LEU A 129 15.24 4.28 -14.19
N ALA A 130 14.73 5.26 -14.94
CA ALA A 130 15.49 6.46 -15.24
C ALA A 130 15.82 7.26 -13.97
N PRO A 131 16.93 8.02 -13.95
CA PRO A 131 17.24 8.98 -12.90
C PRO A 131 16.08 9.87 -12.49
N ASN A 132 15.97 10.16 -11.20
CA ASN A 132 14.96 11.04 -10.61
C ASN A 132 13.51 10.64 -10.92
N THR A 133 13.25 9.34 -11.06
CA THR A 133 11.91 8.82 -11.27
C THR A 133 11.24 8.51 -9.93
N LYS A 134 10.02 9.03 -9.70
CA LYS A 134 9.19 8.59 -8.58
C LYS A 134 8.65 7.18 -8.87
N ALA A 135 8.84 6.25 -7.94
CA ALA A 135 8.37 4.88 -8.05
C ALA A 135 7.47 4.49 -6.87
N GLU A 136 6.62 3.50 -7.10
CA GLU A 136 5.76 2.88 -6.10
C GLU A 136 5.97 1.37 -6.17
N VAL A 137 6.37 0.74 -5.07
CA VAL A 137 6.37 -0.71 -4.94
C VAL A 137 5.00 -1.13 -4.44
N VAL A 138 4.32 -1.99 -5.18
CA VAL A 138 3.02 -2.54 -4.80
C VAL A 138 3.20 -4.01 -4.45
N LEU A 139 3.01 -4.36 -3.19
CA LEU A 139 3.02 -5.74 -2.71
C LEU A 139 1.57 -6.15 -2.45
N SER A 140 1.00 -7.02 -3.29
CA SER A 140 -0.38 -7.49 -3.14
C SER A 140 -0.45 -8.87 -2.48
N ASN A 141 -1.55 -9.09 -1.74
CA ASN A 141 -1.69 -10.12 -0.70
C ASN A 141 -0.42 -10.45 0.10
N VAL A 142 0.06 -9.40 0.75
CA VAL A 142 0.91 -9.55 1.92
C VAL A 142 0.02 -10.06 3.04
N THR A 143 0.38 -11.17 3.68
CA THR A 143 -0.19 -11.50 5.00
C THR A 143 0.51 -10.62 6.02
N ASN A 144 -0.24 -9.76 6.69
CA ASN A 144 0.31 -8.86 7.69
C ASN A 144 0.95 -9.65 8.82
N PRO A 145 2.07 -9.15 9.38
CA PRO A 145 2.62 -9.71 10.61
C PRO A 145 1.67 -9.44 11.79
N ARG A 146 2.08 -9.83 13.00
CA ARG A 146 1.38 -9.44 14.23
C ARG A 146 1.36 -7.92 14.44
N THR A 147 0.63 -7.46 15.46
CA THR A 147 0.61 -6.04 15.82
C THR A 147 2.02 -5.54 16.14
N GLY A 148 2.40 -4.41 15.54
CA GLY A 148 3.71 -3.82 15.79
C GLY A 148 4.14 -2.81 14.73
N THR A 149 5.34 -2.28 14.92
CA THR A 149 6.00 -1.38 13.98
C THR A 149 7.17 -2.08 13.32
N TYR A 150 7.20 -2.09 12.00
CA TYR A 150 8.15 -2.85 11.18
C TYR A 150 8.95 -1.92 10.27
N TYR A 151 10.27 -1.97 10.40
CA TYR A 151 11.19 -1.12 9.64
C TYR A 151 11.61 -1.82 8.37
N LEU A 152 10.93 -1.52 7.26
CA LEU A 152 11.27 -2.05 5.95
C LEU A 152 12.30 -1.12 5.30
N ILE A 153 13.55 -1.58 5.23
CA ILE A 153 14.67 -0.83 4.67
C ILE A 153 14.66 -0.96 3.15
N CYS A 154 14.72 0.17 2.46
CA CYS A 154 14.81 0.23 1.01
C CYS A 154 16.24 0.52 0.57
N ASP A 155 16.82 -0.41 -0.18
CA ASP A 155 18.01 -0.18 -0.97
C ASP A 155 17.70 -0.34 -2.46
N VAL A 156 18.56 0.22 -3.31
CA VAL A 156 18.48 0.00 -4.76
C VAL A 156 19.83 -0.32 -5.35
N MET A 157 19.84 -1.12 -6.41
CA MET A 157 21.00 -1.21 -7.29
C MET A 157 20.97 -0.02 -8.25
N ALA A 158 21.98 0.85 -8.17
CA ALA A 158 22.10 1.97 -9.10
C ALA A 158 22.21 1.48 -10.55
N SER A 159 21.57 2.18 -11.49
CA SER A 159 21.60 1.84 -12.92
C SER A 159 22.75 2.52 -13.70
N GLY A 160 23.72 3.11 -13.00
CA GLY A 160 24.92 3.71 -13.61
C GLY A 160 25.97 2.66 -14.00
N ASP A 161 27.12 3.13 -14.48
CA ASP A 161 28.22 2.28 -14.99
C ASP A 161 28.80 1.32 -13.96
N ILE A 162 28.68 1.64 -12.67
CA ILE A 162 29.10 0.80 -11.56
C ILE A 162 27.85 0.41 -10.75
N PRO A 163 27.46 -0.87 -10.75
CA PRO A 163 26.32 -1.34 -9.97
C PRO A 163 26.68 -1.31 -8.48
N VAL A 164 26.23 -0.27 -7.78
CA VAL A 164 26.39 -0.12 -6.34
C VAL A 164 25.02 -0.18 -5.67
N ARG A 165 24.92 -0.93 -4.57
CA ARG A 165 23.74 -0.92 -3.70
C ARG A 165 23.75 0.35 -2.86
N LEU A 166 22.69 1.16 -2.99
CA LEU A 166 22.55 2.45 -2.31
C LEU A 166 21.33 2.43 -1.40
N TYR A 167 21.50 2.91 -0.17
CA TYR A 167 20.40 3.15 0.76
C TYR A 167 19.52 4.30 0.27
N VAL A 168 18.22 4.05 0.19
CA VAL A 168 17.20 5.00 -0.27
C VAL A 168 16.44 5.61 0.90
N GLY A 169 16.07 4.78 1.87
CA GLY A 169 15.27 5.17 3.02
C GLY A 169 14.63 3.97 3.72
N THR A 170 13.71 4.25 4.64
CA THR A 170 13.02 3.23 5.44
C THR A 170 11.54 3.51 5.51
N TRP A 171 10.70 2.53 5.18
CA TRP A 171 9.28 2.57 5.50
C TRP A 171 9.07 2.04 6.93
N ILE A 172 8.40 2.83 7.76
CA ILE A 172 8.08 2.46 9.14
C ILE A 172 6.62 2.01 9.17
N VAL A 173 6.39 0.75 8.84
CA VAL A 173 5.04 0.20 8.67
C VAL A 173 4.46 -0.18 10.03
N SER A 174 3.35 0.46 10.40
CA SER A 174 2.60 0.12 11.62
C SER A 174 1.41 -0.75 11.27
N ILE A 175 1.28 -1.88 11.96
CA ILE A 175 0.21 -2.88 11.84
C ILE A 175 -0.57 -2.85 13.15
N GLU A 176 -1.79 -2.34 13.11
CA GLU A 176 -2.62 -2.00 14.27
C GLU A 176 -4.09 -2.29 13.95
N ARG A 177 -4.97 -2.28 14.96
CA ARG A 177 -6.40 -2.63 14.84
C ARG A 177 -7.28 -1.39 14.99
#